data_AF-S0DEU7-F1
#
_entry.id   AF-S0DEU7-F1
#
_cell.length_a   1.000
_cell.length_b   1.000
_cell.length_c   1.000
_cell.angle_alpha   90.00
_cell.angle_beta   90.00
_cell.angle_gamma   90.00
#
_symmetry.space_group_name_H-M   'P 1'
#
loop_
_entity.id
_entity.type
_entity.pdbx_description
1 polymer ?
#
loop_
_entity_poly.entity_id
_entity_poly.type
_entity_poly.pdbx_seq_one_letter_code
_entity_poly.pdbx_strand_id
1 'polypeptide(L)'
;MDFYYPNFQNDMWRIFGLVFFGDKDAFLLDPRHFDREKLEGFLREKGIAVSDTAVRVRRLRGNASDQFLEIVEKIDFAGVLERIPDCRAIMTAGEKATATLLSITGSALPGLGGFVEFDHAGRHMRHYRMPSSSRAYPKPLPAKAEVYTGMFRELGML
;
A
#
# COMPACT_ATOMS: atom_id res chain seq x y z
N MET A 1 2.64 -18.44 -2.28
CA MET A 1 2.11 -17.70 -1.12
C MET A 1 1.10 -16.71 -1.68
N ASP A 2 -0.18 -17.03 -1.51
CA ASP A 2 -1.29 -16.20 -2.01
C ASP A 2 -1.62 -15.13 -0.96
N PHE A 3 -0.64 -14.26 -0.69
CA PHE A 3 -0.74 -13.20 0.30
C PHE A 3 0.10 -12.02 -0.15
N TYR A 4 -0.38 -10.78 0.05
CA TYR A 4 0.33 -9.57 -0.37
C TYR A 4 1.54 -9.31 0.53
N TYR A 5 2.62 -8.81 -0.06
CA TYR A 5 3.93 -8.67 0.61
C TYR A 5 4.38 -9.93 1.37
N PRO A 6 4.38 -11.12 0.74
CA PRO A 6 4.77 -12.36 1.42
C PRO A 6 6.30 -12.47 1.57
N ASN A 7 7.04 -11.66 0.83
CA ASN A 7 8.49 -11.60 0.91
C ASN A 7 8.89 -10.96 2.24
N PHE A 8 9.55 -11.76 3.09
CA PHE A 8 10.04 -11.33 4.40
C PHE A 8 11.00 -10.14 4.37
N GLN A 9 11.64 -9.86 3.23
CA GLN A 9 12.49 -8.69 3.03
C GLN A 9 11.70 -7.40 2.75
N ASN A 10 10.40 -7.47 2.48
CA ASN A 10 9.55 -6.29 2.40
C ASN A 10 9.10 -5.89 3.81
N ASP A 11 9.15 -4.59 4.11
CA ASP A 11 8.84 -4.10 5.45
C ASP A 11 7.39 -3.66 5.62
N MET A 12 6.48 -3.91 4.67
CA MET A 12 5.08 -3.45 4.77
C MET A 12 4.43 -3.85 6.09
N TRP A 13 4.50 -5.13 6.46
CA TRP A 13 3.90 -5.62 7.70
C TRP A 13 4.67 -5.18 8.95
N ARG A 14 5.95 -4.83 8.83
CA ARG A 14 6.73 -4.24 9.93
C ARG A 14 6.40 -2.79 10.16
N ILE A 15 6.16 -2.04 9.08
CA ILE A 15 5.63 -0.68 9.12
C ILE A 15 4.30 -0.71 9.86
N PHE A 16 3.37 -1.58 9.46
CA PHE A 16 2.08 -1.71 10.14
C PHE A 16 2.24 -2.14 11.61
N GLY A 17 3.13 -3.09 11.90
CA GLY A 17 3.44 -3.49 13.28
C GLY A 17 3.86 -2.32 14.16
N LEU A 18 4.79 -1.49 13.68
CA LEU A 18 5.22 -0.29 14.38
C LEU A 18 4.10 0.75 14.53
N VAL A 19 3.33 0.98 13.48
CA VAL A 19 2.27 2.01 13.48
C VAL A 19 1.13 1.66 14.44
N PHE A 20 0.65 0.40 14.42
CA PHE A 20 -0.55 0.01 15.15
C PHE A 20 -0.28 -0.64 16.51
N PHE A 21 0.91 -1.21 16.71
CA PHE A 21 1.25 -1.96 17.93
C PHE A 21 2.52 -1.45 18.62
N GLY A 22 3.26 -0.53 18.01
CA GLY A 22 4.58 -0.13 18.51
C GLY A 22 5.63 -1.25 18.40
N ASP A 23 5.33 -2.35 17.71
CA ASP A 23 6.19 -3.52 17.59
C ASP A 23 6.31 -3.96 16.13
N LYS A 24 7.53 -3.87 15.58
CA LYS A 24 7.83 -4.26 14.19
C LYS A 24 7.57 -5.75 13.91
N ASP A 25 7.57 -6.59 14.94
CA ASP A 25 7.41 -8.04 14.81
C ASP A 25 6.00 -8.51 15.20
N ALA A 26 5.06 -7.58 15.42
CA ALA A 26 3.70 -7.86 15.86
C ALA A 26 2.95 -8.87 14.96
N PHE A 27 3.31 -8.97 13.68
CA PHE A 27 2.66 -9.87 12.71
C PHE A 27 3.51 -11.10 12.36
N LEU A 28 4.54 -11.44 13.13
CA LEU A 28 5.31 -12.65 12.90
C LEU A 28 4.59 -13.88 13.48
N LEU A 29 4.52 -14.95 12.68
CA LEU A 29 4.18 -16.29 13.16
C LEU A 29 5.43 -16.94 13.76
N ASP A 30 6.57 -16.72 13.11
CA ASP A 30 7.89 -17.19 13.51
C ASP A 30 8.98 -16.20 13.03
N PRO A 31 10.26 -16.39 13.36
CA PRO A 31 11.34 -15.46 13.00
C PRO A 31 11.57 -15.24 11.50
N ARG A 32 10.89 -15.97 10.60
CA ARG A 32 11.05 -15.91 9.14
C ARG A 32 9.74 -15.78 8.37
N HIS A 33 8.58 -15.94 9.02
CA HIS A 33 7.28 -15.91 8.36
C HIS A 33 6.28 -14.99 9.06
N PHE A 34 5.45 -14.34 8.24
CA PHE A 34 4.32 -13.55 8.71
C PHE A 34 3.12 -14.44 9.02
N ASP A 35 2.38 -14.08 10.06
CA ASP A 35 1.12 -14.70 10.43
C ASP A 35 0.00 -14.16 9.54
N ARG A 36 -0.39 -14.98 8.57
CA ARG A 36 -1.44 -14.64 7.60
C ARG A 36 -2.80 -14.45 8.26
N GLU A 37 -3.18 -15.34 9.18
CA GLU A 37 -4.52 -15.29 9.81
C GLU A 37 -4.65 -14.02 10.66
N LYS A 38 -3.61 -13.70 11.42
CA LYS A 38 -3.53 -12.46 12.19
C LYS A 38 -3.60 -11.23 11.29
N LEU A 39 -2.88 -11.23 10.16
CA LEU A 39 -2.88 -10.12 9.20
C LEU A 39 -4.24 -9.94 8.54
N GLU A 40 -4.88 -11.01 8.06
CA GLU A 40 -6.21 -10.94 7.47
C GLU A 40 -7.27 -10.46 8.48
N GLY A 41 -7.22 -10.97 9.72
CA GLY A 41 -8.10 -10.52 10.80
C GLY A 41 -7.94 -9.02 11.08
N PHE A 42 -6.70 -8.57 11.24
CA PHE A 42 -6.38 -7.16 11.46
C PHE A 42 -6.84 -6.26 10.31
N LEU A 43 -6.58 -6.65 9.06
CA LEU A 43 -6.97 -5.86 7.90
C LEU A 43 -8.49 -5.74 7.79
N ARG A 44 -9.23 -6.82 8.07
CA ARG A 44 -10.70 -6.81 8.10
C ARG A 44 -11.23 -5.90 9.21
N GLU A 45 -10.67 -6.00 10.41
CA GLU A 45 -11.03 -5.16 11.56
C GLU A 45 -10.83 -3.67 11.25
N LYS A 46 -9.70 -3.32 10.63
CA LYS A 46 -9.38 -1.94 10.27
C LYS A 46 -10.06 -1.45 8.98
N GLY A 47 -10.75 -2.32 8.24
CA GLY A 47 -11.34 -1.95 6.95
C GLY A 47 -10.31 -1.63 5.87
N ILE A 48 -9.14 -2.29 5.89
CA ILE A 48 -8.05 -2.08 4.92
C ILE A 48 -8.10 -3.19 3.87
N ALA A 49 -8.26 -2.80 2.61
CA ALA A 49 -8.04 -3.68 1.47
C ALA A 49 -6.62 -3.50 0.91
N VAL A 50 -5.99 -4.61 0.50
CA VAL A 50 -4.67 -4.60 -0.15
C VAL A 50 -4.80 -5.25 -1.52
N SER A 51 -4.22 -4.61 -2.53
CA SER A 51 -4.20 -5.11 -3.90
C SER A 51 -2.93 -4.64 -4.60
N ASP A 52 -2.56 -5.31 -5.70
CA ASP A 52 -1.51 -4.83 -6.59
C ASP A 52 -2.12 -3.87 -7.62
N THR A 53 -1.38 -2.81 -7.97
CA THR A 53 -1.82 -1.83 -8.98
C THR A 53 -1.80 -2.38 -10.42
N ALA A 54 -1.37 -3.62 -10.61
CA ALA A 54 -1.17 -4.25 -11.90
C ALA A 54 -1.74 -5.67 -11.91
N VAL A 55 -2.61 -5.96 -12.89
CA VAL A 55 -3.21 -7.30 -13.09
C VAL A 55 -2.17 -8.27 -13.66
N ARG A 56 -1.24 -7.74 -14.48
CA ARG A 56 -0.08 -8.47 -15.00
C ARG A 56 1.19 -7.62 -14.91
N VAL A 57 2.22 -8.20 -14.30
CA VAL A 57 3.53 -7.57 -14.12
C VAL A 57 4.59 -8.39 -14.84
N ARG A 58 5.39 -7.76 -15.70
CA ARG A 58 6.63 -8.36 -16.23
C ARG A 58 7.81 -7.90 -15.37
N ARG A 59 8.44 -8.84 -14.66
CA ARG A 59 9.66 -8.58 -13.88
C ARG A 59 10.87 -8.76 -14.78
N LEU A 60 11.57 -7.67 -15.09
CA LEU A 60 12.72 -7.72 -16.02
C LEU A 60 13.99 -8.28 -15.36
N ARG A 61 14.06 -8.34 -14.02
CA ARG A 61 15.20 -8.90 -13.26
C ARG A 61 14.79 -9.76 -12.05
N GLY A 62 13.63 -10.41 -12.10
CA GLY A 62 13.16 -11.32 -11.05
C GLY A 62 12.71 -10.68 -9.72
N ASN A 63 12.92 -9.37 -9.53
CA ASN A 63 12.45 -8.62 -8.36
C ASN A 63 11.33 -7.61 -8.71
N ALA A 64 10.64 -7.11 -7.68
CA ALA A 64 9.55 -6.13 -7.81
C ALA A 64 10.03 -4.69 -7.52
N SER A 65 11.32 -4.40 -7.75
CA SER A 65 11.82 -3.03 -7.64
C SER A 65 11.21 -2.16 -8.73
N ASP A 66 10.90 -0.91 -8.39
CA ASP A 66 10.39 0.07 -9.34
C ASP A 66 11.31 0.18 -10.56
N GLN A 67 12.62 -0.02 -10.45
CA GLN A 67 13.52 0.10 -11.61
C GLN A 67 13.30 -0.96 -12.72
N PHE A 68 12.66 -2.10 -12.43
CA PHE A 68 12.64 -3.26 -13.34
C PHE A 68 11.24 -3.87 -13.55
N LEU A 69 10.18 -3.08 -13.31
CA LEU A 69 8.79 -3.51 -13.36
C LEU A 69 8.04 -2.88 -14.55
N GLU A 70 7.52 -3.70 -15.47
CA GLU A 70 6.64 -3.25 -16.57
C GLU A 70 5.20 -3.69 -16.30
N ILE A 71 4.26 -2.76 -16.39
CA ILE A 71 2.82 -2.99 -16.17
C ILE A 71 2.20 -3.31 -17.53
N VAL A 72 1.74 -4.56 -17.68
CA VAL A 72 1.20 -5.06 -18.95
C VAL A 72 -0.31 -4.85 -19.04
N GLU A 73 -1.01 -4.92 -17.91
CA GLU A 73 -2.46 -4.75 -17.82
C GLU A 73 -2.81 -3.96 -16.56
N LYS A 74 -3.49 -2.82 -16.75
CA LYS A 74 -3.92 -1.94 -15.66
C LYS A 74 -5.14 -2.56 -14.98
N ILE A 75 -5.21 -2.42 -13.66
CA ILE A 75 -6.40 -2.81 -12.89
C ILE A 75 -7.64 -2.04 -13.34
N ASP A 76 -8.77 -2.74 -13.48
CA ASP A 76 -10.09 -2.10 -13.59
C ASP A 76 -10.46 -1.50 -12.23
N PHE A 77 -9.92 -0.32 -12.03
CA PHE A 77 -10.04 0.41 -10.79
C PHE A 77 -11.47 0.88 -10.53
N ALA A 78 -12.21 1.26 -11.59
CA ALA A 78 -13.60 1.64 -11.49
C ALA A 78 -14.43 0.46 -10.98
N GLY A 79 -14.31 -0.71 -11.60
CA GLY A 79 -15.01 -1.92 -11.16
C GLY A 79 -14.60 -2.38 -9.75
N VAL A 80 -13.34 -2.16 -9.34
CA VAL A 80 -12.93 -2.38 -7.93
C VAL A 80 -13.67 -1.44 -7.01
N LEU A 81 -13.65 -0.13 -7.27
CA LEU A 81 -14.26 0.88 -6.41
C LEU A 81 -15.77 0.75 -6.28
N GLU A 82 -16.45 0.24 -7.32
CA GLU A 82 -17.88 -0.12 -7.26
C GLU A 82 -18.16 -1.23 -6.23
N ARG A 83 -17.24 -2.18 -6.06
CA ARG A 83 -17.36 -3.28 -5.08
C ARG A 83 -16.97 -2.87 -3.66
N ILE A 84 -16.32 -1.72 -3.48
CA ILE A 84 -15.95 -1.15 -2.17
C ILE A 84 -16.53 0.27 -2.01
N PRO A 85 -17.86 0.40 -1.90
CA PRO A 85 -18.55 1.70 -1.88
C PRO A 85 -18.12 2.58 -0.70
N ASP A 86 -17.69 1.98 0.41
CA ASP A 86 -17.24 2.70 1.61
C ASP A 86 -15.76 3.14 1.56
N CYS A 87 -15.04 2.83 0.48
CA CYS A 87 -13.65 3.28 0.32
C CYS A 87 -13.61 4.81 0.23
N ARG A 88 -12.78 5.44 1.07
CA ARG A 88 -12.61 6.91 1.12
C ARG A 88 -11.22 7.36 0.72
N ALA A 89 -10.26 6.46 0.75
CA ALA A 89 -8.85 6.76 0.52
C ALA A 89 -8.13 5.58 -0.10
N ILE A 90 -7.11 5.90 -0.90
CA ILE A 90 -6.31 4.94 -1.63
C ILE A 90 -4.86 5.34 -1.44
N MET A 91 -4.05 4.38 -1.04
CA MET A 91 -2.64 4.56 -0.79
C MET A 91 -1.83 3.81 -1.82
N THR A 92 -0.85 4.49 -2.40
CA THR A 92 0.17 3.87 -3.25
C THR A 92 1.53 3.93 -2.56
N ALA A 93 2.26 2.82 -2.59
CA ALA A 93 3.60 2.73 -2.00
C ALA A 93 4.65 2.75 -3.11
N GLY A 94 5.44 3.83 -3.19
CA GLY A 94 6.45 3.99 -4.23
C GLY A 94 5.95 4.71 -5.49
N GLU A 95 6.87 4.97 -6.42
CA GLU A 95 6.63 5.90 -7.52
C GLU A 95 5.80 5.27 -8.62
N LYS A 96 6.06 4.00 -8.97
CA LYS A 96 5.32 3.32 -10.05
C LYS A 96 3.86 3.10 -9.73
N ALA A 97 3.57 2.65 -8.52
CA ALA A 97 2.19 2.49 -8.05
C ALA A 97 1.44 3.82 -8.11
N THR A 98 2.08 4.92 -7.66
CA THR A 98 1.52 6.27 -7.75
C THR A 98 1.24 6.66 -9.19
N ALA A 99 2.24 6.58 -10.08
CA ALA A 99 2.10 6.95 -11.49
C ALA A 99 1.00 6.17 -12.21
N THR A 100 0.85 4.88 -11.88
CA THR A 100 -0.21 4.03 -12.42
C THR A 100 -1.57 4.54 -12.00
N LEU A 101 -1.76 4.82 -10.70
CA LEU A 101 -3.02 5.30 -10.19
C LEU A 101 -3.37 6.70 -10.70
N LEU A 102 -2.38 7.57 -10.89
CA LEU A 102 -2.57 8.88 -11.54
C LEU A 102 -3.08 8.71 -12.97
N SER A 103 -2.51 7.79 -13.75
CA SER A 103 -2.95 7.53 -15.13
C SER A 103 -4.39 7.00 -15.24
N ILE A 104 -4.94 6.49 -14.14
CA ILE A 104 -6.31 5.96 -14.07
C ILE A 104 -7.28 7.02 -13.53
N THR A 105 -6.87 7.75 -12.48
CA THR A 105 -7.74 8.70 -11.78
C THR A 105 -7.73 10.10 -12.38
N GLY A 106 -6.67 10.47 -13.12
CA GLY A 106 -6.45 11.85 -13.55
C GLY A 106 -6.15 12.83 -12.40
N SER A 107 -5.92 12.32 -11.18
CA SER A 107 -5.60 13.16 -10.02
C SER A 107 -4.22 13.81 -10.13
N ALA A 108 -3.99 14.88 -9.37
CA ALA A 108 -2.66 15.49 -9.26
C ALA A 108 -1.68 14.57 -8.52
N LEU A 109 -0.38 14.70 -8.78
CA LEU A 109 0.64 13.93 -8.06
C LEU A 109 0.71 14.38 -6.59
N PRO A 110 0.46 13.50 -5.60
CA PRO A 110 0.63 13.86 -4.20
C PRO A 110 2.11 14.03 -3.84
N GLY A 111 2.37 14.91 -2.88
CA GLY A 111 3.65 14.97 -2.19
C GLY A 111 3.95 13.65 -1.47
N LEU A 112 5.23 13.30 -1.31
CA LEU A 112 5.61 12.11 -0.55
C LEU A 112 5.16 12.24 0.91
N GLY A 113 4.36 11.29 1.38
CA GLY A 113 3.75 11.34 2.72
C GLY A 113 2.40 12.05 2.75
N GLY A 114 1.99 12.72 1.68
CA GLY A 114 0.75 13.48 1.61
C GLY A 114 -0.30 12.84 0.71
N PHE A 115 -1.39 13.57 0.51
CA PHE A 115 -2.47 13.19 -0.39
C PHE A 115 -2.92 14.35 -1.29
N VAL A 116 -3.66 13.99 -2.32
CA VAL A 116 -4.55 14.92 -3.03
C VAL A 116 -5.98 14.39 -2.96
N GLU A 117 -6.94 15.30 -3.08
CA GLU A 117 -8.35 14.95 -3.21
C GLU A 117 -8.70 14.78 -4.69
N PHE A 118 -9.60 13.85 -4.97
CA PHE A 118 -10.12 13.62 -6.31
C PHE A 118 -11.56 13.11 -6.26
N ASP A 119 -12.28 13.33 -7.35
CA ASP A 119 -13.64 12.85 -7.55
C ASP A 119 -13.67 11.59 -8.41
N HIS A 120 -14.41 10.59 -7.96
CA HIS A 120 -14.67 9.40 -8.75
C HIS A 120 -16.11 8.93 -8.56
N ALA A 121 -16.88 8.86 -9.65
CA ALA A 121 -18.28 8.43 -9.63
C ALA A 121 -19.13 9.15 -8.56
N GLY A 122 -18.93 10.46 -8.38
CA GLY A 122 -19.64 11.28 -7.38
C GLY A 122 -19.14 11.11 -5.94
N ARG A 123 -17.99 10.45 -5.73
CA ARG A 123 -17.36 10.28 -4.41
C ARG A 123 -16.11 11.16 -4.31
N HIS A 124 -16.05 11.97 -3.26
CA HIS A 124 -14.83 12.66 -2.84
C HIS A 124 -13.90 11.66 -2.13
N MET A 125 -12.70 11.46 -2.69
CA MET A 125 -11.73 10.49 -2.22
C MET A 125 -10.33 11.10 -2.09
N ARG A 126 -9.45 10.44 -1.31
CA ARG A 126 -8.05 10.85 -1.16
C ARG A 126 -7.09 9.86 -1.79
N HIS A 127 -6.11 10.34 -2.53
CA HIS A 127 -4.99 9.54 -3.04
C HIS A 127 -3.71 9.89 -2.27
N TYR A 128 -3.24 8.98 -1.44
CA TYR A 128 -2.01 9.07 -0.65
C TYR A 128 -0.80 8.49 -1.39
N ARG A 129 0.34 9.18 -1.33
CA ARG A 129 1.62 8.71 -1.87
C ARG A 129 2.61 8.38 -0.76
N MET A 130 2.79 7.10 -0.45
CA MET A 130 3.68 6.63 0.61
C MET A 130 5.07 6.24 0.07
N PRO A 131 6.13 6.33 0.92
CA PRO A 131 7.43 5.76 0.58
C PRO A 131 7.29 4.25 0.36
N SER A 132 8.05 3.69 -0.58
CA SER A 132 8.01 2.25 -0.83
C SER A 132 8.38 1.47 0.44
N SER A 133 7.62 0.40 0.71
CA SER A 133 7.87 -0.53 1.82
C SER A 133 9.06 -1.46 1.57
N SER A 134 9.65 -1.44 0.37
CA SER A 134 10.85 -2.22 0.05
C SER A 134 12.04 -1.73 0.86
N ARG A 135 12.89 -2.66 1.33
CA ARG A 135 14.19 -2.33 1.94
C ARG A 135 15.16 -1.63 1.00
N ALA A 136 14.99 -1.81 -0.32
CA ALA A 136 15.79 -1.10 -1.32
C ALA A 136 15.51 0.40 -1.36
N TYR A 137 14.36 0.85 -0.84
CA TYR A 137 14.07 2.27 -0.74
C TYR A 137 14.91 2.90 0.38
N PRO A 138 15.70 3.97 0.10
CA PRO A 138 16.72 4.52 0.99
C PRO A 138 16.11 5.37 2.12
N LYS A 139 15.26 4.74 2.94
CA LYS A 139 14.69 5.33 4.15
C LYS A 139 14.63 4.26 5.25
N PRO A 140 15.10 4.54 6.47
CA PRO A 140 15.01 3.60 7.59
C PRO A 140 13.57 3.20 7.91
N LEU A 141 13.38 2.00 8.46
CA LEU A 141 12.06 1.47 8.82
C LEU A 141 11.27 2.42 9.76
N PRO A 142 11.83 2.95 10.87
CA PRO A 142 11.09 3.87 11.74
C PRO A 142 10.62 5.14 11.01
N ALA A 143 11.48 5.73 10.18
CA ALA A 143 11.14 6.90 9.39
C ALA A 143 10.10 6.61 8.29
N LYS A 144 10.02 5.36 7.79
CA LYS A 144 8.89 4.92 6.95
C LYS A 144 7.62 4.86 7.80
N ALA A 145 7.67 4.22 8.96
CA ALA A 145 6.52 4.06 9.86
C ALA A 145 5.93 5.41 10.30
N GLU A 146 6.75 6.43 10.59
CA GLU A 146 6.28 7.78 10.91
C GLU A 146 5.44 8.41 9.80
N VAL A 147 5.84 8.24 8.54
CA VAL A 147 5.08 8.76 7.39
C VAL A 147 3.73 8.04 7.26
N TYR A 148 3.72 6.71 7.40
CA TYR A 148 2.48 5.93 7.39
C TYR A 148 1.59 6.27 8.59
N THR A 149 2.17 6.55 9.76
CA THR A 149 1.44 6.98 10.97
C THR A 149 0.64 8.24 10.68
N GLY A 150 1.24 9.23 10.00
CA GLY A 150 0.55 10.47 9.60
C GLY A 150 -0.72 10.18 8.79
N MET A 151 -0.60 9.38 7.73
CA MET A 151 -1.74 8.96 6.91
C MET A 151 -2.83 8.26 7.75
N PHE A 152 -2.47 7.26 8.56
CA PHE A 152 -3.46 6.52 9.33
C PHE A 152 -4.16 7.37 10.41
N ARG A 153 -3.48 8.37 10.99
CA ARG A 153 -4.12 9.36 11.89
C ARG A 153 -5.11 10.25 11.15
N GLU A 154 -4.74 10.75 9.97
CA GLU A 154 -5.64 11.57 9.14
C GLU A 154 -6.89 10.81 8.68
N LEU A 155 -6.76 9.48 8.52
CA LEU A 155 -7.86 8.59 8.20
C LEU A 155 -8.67 8.15 9.43
N GLY A 156 -8.27 8.54 10.65
CA GLY A 156 -8.94 8.16 11.91
C GLY A 156 -8.83 6.67 12.25
N MET A 157 -7.73 6.02 11.86
CA MET A 157 -7.54 4.57 11.99
C MET A 157 -6.66 4.13 13.18
N LEU A 158 -5.97 5.11 13.80
CA LEU A 158 -5.13 4.92 14.99
C LEU A 158 -5.84 5.38 16.26
#